data_AF-A0A645CZ82-F1
#
_entry.id   AF-A0A645CZ82-F1
#
_cell.length_a   1.000
_cell.length_b   1.000
_cell.length_c   1.000
_cell.angle_alpha   90.00
_cell.angle_beta   90.00
_cell.angle_gamma   90.00
#
_symmetry.space_group_name_H-M   'P 1'
#
loop_
_entity.id
_entity.type
_entity.pdbx_description
1 polymer ?
#
loop_
_entity_poly.entity_id
_entity_poly.type
_entity_poly.pdbx_seq_one_letter_code
_entity_poly.pdbx_strand_id
1 'polypeptide(L)'
;MKERKCAALVLAAVLLSGCGAAEQATAPSAGSGSGDELAAVVSAAPAQSAAGSTEIMGAARTQGNNRDLTEEEILAAYDRAVTAYEWFDLNPLPCGGPVVLEDGIGYQRVEYAGFDTLDDLRTYLSSLFSEDVISRLLSEDAQTPRYRNIDGELYVHPGGREADPEKSSASAAVEQKEDGSYLINVTVDLLGNEQTTVAGVECYAFPYREVNGRWVFTDFQLVY
;
A
#
# COMPACT_ATOMS: atom_id res chain seq x y z
N MET A 1 -8.91 -7.75 31.44
CA MET A 1 -8.04 -8.51 30.52
C MET A 1 -8.88 -9.64 29.94
N LYS A 2 -9.24 -9.56 28.66
CA LYS A 2 -10.19 -10.47 28.02
C LYS A 2 -9.39 -11.41 27.13
N GLU A 3 -9.23 -12.65 27.59
CA GLU A 3 -8.40 -13.66 26.92
C GLU A 3 -8.97 -13.98 25.54
N ARG A 4 -8.17 -13.74 24.50
CA ARG A 4 -8.49 -14.08 23.11
C ARG A 4 -7.76 -15.38 22.79
N LYS A 5 -8.52 -16.46 22.65
CA LYS A 5 -8.03 -17.80 22.32
C LYS A 5 -7.74 -17.84 20.82
N CYS A 6 -6.47 -17.87 20.42
CA CYS A 6 -6.07 -18.15 19.04
C CYS A 6 -5.87 -19.66 18.87
N ALA A 7 -6.57 -20.25 17.91
CA ALA A 7 -6.37 -21.63 17.50
C ALA A 7 -5.13 -21.70 16.60
N ALA A 8 -4.09 -22.39 17.07
CA ALA A 8 -2.85 -22.57 16.32
C ALA A 8 -3.03 -23.67 15.26
N LEU A 9 -2.77 -23.34 13.99
CA LEU A 9 -2.71 -24.29 12.88
C LEU A 9 -1.25 -24.38 12.43
N VAL A 10 -0.58 -25.47 12.79
CA VAL A 10 0.84 -25.72 12.49
C VAL A 10 0.95 -26.38 11.12
N LEU A 11 1.58 -25.68 10.16
CA LEU A 11 1.94 -26.23 8.85
C LEU A 11 3.44 -26.57 8.85
N ALA A 12 3.75 -27.86 8.82
CA ALA A 12 5.11 -28.37 8.73
C ALA A 12 5.61 -28.30 7.27
N ALA A 13 6.66 -27.52 7.01
CA ALA A 13 7.36 -27.52 5.73
C ALA A 13 8.61 -28.42 5.80
N VAL A 14 8.58 -29.52 5.05
CA VAL A 14 9.77 -30.34 4.74
C VAL A 14 10.28 -29.90 3.37
N LEU A 15 11.50 -29.39 3.29
CA LEU A 15 12.20 -29.20 2.02
C LEU A 15 13.49 -30.03 2.00
N LEU A 16 13.49 -30.99 1.08
CA LEU A 16 14.63 -31.80 0.70
C LEU A 16 15.58 -30.99 -0.19
N SER A 17 16.87 -31.05 0.17
CA SER A 17 18.03 -30.69 -0.65
C SER A 17 17.98 -31.25 -2.07
N GLY A 18 18.41 -30.45 -3.04
CA GLY A 18 18.72 -30.90 -4.40
C GLY A 18 19.54 -29.88 -5.20
N CYS A 19 20.87 -30.05 -5.18
CA CYS A 19 21.85 -29.33 -5.99
C CYS A 19 21.69 -29.57 -7.50
N GLY A 20 22.07 -28.58 -8.32
CA GLY A 20 22.36 -28.77 -9.74
C GLY A 20 22.97 -27.51 -10.36
N ALA A 21 24.22 -27.63 -10.83
CA ALA A 21 25.11 -26.55 -11.22
C ALA A 21 25.11 -26.22 -12.73
N ALA A 22 25.62 -25.01 -13.04
CA ALA A 22 26.39 -24.60 -14.23
C ALA A 22 25.71 -24.68 -15.63
N GLU A 23 26.07 -23.93 -16.67
CA GLU A 23 26.79 -22.69 -16.97
C GLU A 23 26.75 -22.57 -18.52
N GLN A 24 27.07 -21.38 -19.05
CA GLN A 24 27.56 -21.08 -20.42
C GLN A 24 26.57 -20.69 -21.54
N ALA A 25 26.58 -19.36 -21.76
CA ALA A 25 26.93 -18.65 -23.01
C ALA A 25 26.54 -19.23 -24.37
N THR A 26 25.97 -18.38 -25.24
CA THR A 26 26.59 -17.86 -26.49
C THR A 26 25.58 -16.95 -27.23
N ALA A 27 25.96 -15.68 -27.46
CA ALA A 27 25.46 -14.82 -28.55
C ALA A 27 26.41 -14.99 -29.76
N PRO A 28 26.15 -14.56 -31.02
CA PRO A 28 25.53 -13.26 -31.36
C PRO A 28 24.82 -13.13 -32.75
N SER A 29 24.47 -11.86 -33.07
CA SER A 29 24.40 -11.23 -34.41
C SER A 29 23.13 -11.46 -35.25
N ALA A 30 22.29 -10.43 -35.45
CA ALA A 30 22.40 -9.25 -36.33
C ALA A 30 21.98 -9.51 -37.78
N GLY A 31 21.00 -8.73 -38.28
CA GLY A 31 20.55 -8.72 -39.67
C GLY A 31 19.60 -7.55 -39.95
N SER A 32 20.17 -6.51 -40.55
CA SER A 32 19.54 -5.27 -41.04
C SER A 32 19.02 -5.47 -42.47
N GLY A 33 18.01 -4.71 -42.92
CA GLY A 33 17.61 -4.72 -44.33
C GLY A 33 16.34 -3.93 -44.70
N SER A 34 16.57 -2.74 -45.23
CA SER A 34 15.66 -1.70 -45.74
C SER A 34 14.95 -2.00 -47.08
N GLY A 35 14.01 -1.12 -47.47
CA GLY A 35 13.58 -0.86 -48.87
C GLY A 35 12.05 -0.93 -49.05
N ASP A 36 11.26 0.15 -48.94
CA ASP A 36 10.98 1.26 -49.88
C ASP A 36 10.08 0.91 -51.10
N GLU A 37 9.02 1.71 -51.26
CA GLU A 37 8.52 2.32 -52.53
C GLU A 37 6.99 2.24 -52.82
N LEU A 38 6.33 3.37 -52.50
CA LEU A 38 5.37 4.24 -53.23
C LEU A 38 4.19 3.76 -54.12
N ALA A 39 3.17 4.65 -54.09
CA ALA A 39 2.17 5.02 -55.11
C ALA A 39 0.84 4.22 -55.14
N ALA A 40 -0.38 4.79 -55.30
CA ALA A 40 -0.90 6.16 -55.46
C ALA A 40 -2.45 6.08 -55.54
N VAL A 41 -3.16 7.15 -55.11
CA VAL A 41 -4.50 7.71 -55.53
C VAL A 41 -5.72 6.76 -55.64
N VAL A 42 -7.00 7.11 -55.38
CA VAL A 42 -7.76 8.35 -55.51
C VAL A 42 -9.10 8.22 -54.75
N SER A 43 -9.69 9.36 -54.43
CA SER A 43 -10.97 9.61 -53.75
C SER A 43 -12.21 8.89 -54.28
N ALA A 44 -13.16 8.60 -53.38
CA ALA A 44 -14.59 8.78 -53.62
C ALA A 44 -15.37 8.86 -52.30
N ALA A 45 -16.22 9.88 -52.19
CA ALA A 45 -17.16 10.11 -51.08
C ALA A 45 -18.25 9.03 -50.99
N PRO A 46 -19.04 9.03 -49.90
CA PRO A 46 -20.42 9.44 -50.11
C PRO A 46 -20.96 10.37 -49.01
N ALA A 47 -21.96 11.15 -49.43
CA ALA A 47 -22.86 11.90 -48.56
C ALA A 47 -24.09 11.05 -48.20
N GLN A 48 -24.74 11.51 -47.11
CA GLN A 48 -26.14 11.34 -46.73
C GLN A 48 -26.48 10.33 -45.62
N SER A 49 -26.74 10.94 -44.44
CA SER A 49 -28.03 10.96 -43.76
C SER A 49 -28.66 9.62 -43.39
N ALA A 50 -28.57 9.29 -42.10
CA ALA A 50 -29.61 8.54 -41.41
C ALA A 50 -29.71 9.00 -39.97
N ALA A 51 -30.88 9.56 -39.66
CA ALA A 51 -31.61 9.45 -38.41
C ALA A 51 -30.83 9.68 -37.09
N GLY A 52 -31.11 10.83 -36.48
CA GLY A 52 -30.97 10.99 -35.04
C GLY A 52 -31.82 9.94 -34.33
N SER A 53 -31.15 8.96 -33.75
CA SER A 53 -31.62 8.28 -32.57
C SER A 53 -30.87 8.91 -31.41
N THR A 54 -31.60 9.67 -30.60
CA THR A 54 -31.20 10.02 -29.24
C THR A 54 -30.99 8.73 -28.48
N GLU A 55 -29.80 8.15 -28.62
CA GLU A 55 -29.25 7.24 -27.62
C GLU A 55 -28.95 8.11 -26.42
N ILE A 56 -29.96 8.18 -25.55
CA ILE A 56 -29.81 8.38 -24.12
C ILE A 56 -28.55 7.61 -23.72
N MET A 57 -27.43 8.31 -23.56
CA MET A 57 -26.26 7.76 -22.88
C MET A 57 -26.74 7.38 -21.50
N GLY A 58 -27.17 6.13 -21.36
CA GLY A 58 -27.31 5.49 -20.07
C GLY A 58 -25.93 5.57 -19.48
N ALA A 59 -25.74 6.50 -18.53
CA ALA A 59 -24.65 6.43 -17.60
C ALA A 59 -24.74 5.03 -17.02
N ALA A 60 -23.91 4.12 -17.54
CA ALA A 60 -23.63 2.85 -16.94
C ALA A 60 -23.08 3.23 -15.57
N ARG A 61 -24.00 3.29 -14.61
CA ARG A 61 -23.68 3.39 -13.20
C ARG A 61 -22.80 2.19 -12.96
N THR A 62 -21.50 2.43 -12.91
CA THR A 62 -20.50 1.43 -12.55
C THR A 62 -21.03 0.84 -11.26
N GLN A 63 -21.50 -0.40 -11.38
CA GLN A 63 -21.98 -1.17 -10.27
C GLN A 63 -20.80 -1.23 -9.31
N GLY A 64 -20.90 -0.48 -8.20
CA GLY A 64 -19.94 -0.52 -7.12
C GLY A 64 -19.63 -1.98 -6.84
N ASN A 65 -18.32 -2.27 -6.84
CA ASN A 65 -17.67 -3.57 -6.84
C ASN A 65 -18.47 -4.67 -6.10
N ASN A 66 -19.46 -5.29 -6.77
CA ASN A 66 -20.37 -6.28 -6.20
C ASN A 66 -19.74 -7.68 -6.13
N ARG A 67 -18.41 -7.71 -6.00
CA ARG A 67 -17.63 -8.93 -5.83
C ARG A 67 -17.00 -8.86 -4.45
N ASP A 68 -17.07 -9.97 -3.73
CA ASP A 68 -16.25 -10.16 -2.54
C ASP A 68 -14.78 -9.97 -2.92
N LEU A 69 -14.01 -9.33 -2.04
CA LEU A 69 -12.58 -9.15 -2.23
C LEU A 69 -11.87 -10.50 -2.11
N THR A 70 -10.86 -10.73 -2.95
CA THR A 70 -10.01 -11.91 -2.79
C THR A 70 -9.07 -11.72 -1.61
N GLU A 71 -8.60 -12.82 -1.03
CA GLU A 71 -7.61 -12.79 0.04
C GLU A 71 -6.34 -12.04 -0.38
N GLU A 72 -5.87 -12.28 -1.62
CA GLU A 72 -4.71 -11.58 -2.19
C GLU A 72 -4.90 -10.06 -2.24
N GLU A 73 -6.09 -9.58 -2.62
CA GLU A 73 -6.39 -8.15 -2.67
C GLU A 73 -6.41 -7.51 -1.28
N ILE A 74 -6.91 -8.25 -0.28
CA ILE A 74 -6.97 -7.80 1.11
C ILE A 74 -5.57 -7.75 1.71
N LEU A 75 -4.74 -8.78 1.47
CA LEU A 75 -3.35 -8.80 1.91
C LEU A 75 -2.51 -7.72 1.22
N ALA A 76 -2.71 -7.48 -0.07
CA ALA A 76 -2.07 -6.36 -0.77
C ALA A 76 -2.54 -4.98 -0.25
N ALA A 77 -3.78 -4.87 0.24
CA ALA A 77 -4.24 -3.67 0.95
C ALA A 77 -3.56 -3.53 2.32
N TYR A 78 -3.40 -4.64 3.05
CA TYR A 78 -2.67 -4.67 4.31
C TYR A 78 -1.21 -4.24 4.14
N ASP A 79 -0.48 -4.78 3.15
CA ASP A 79 0.92 -4.42 2.91
C ASP A 79 1.07 -2.92 2.58
N ARG A 80 0.16 -2.38 1.76
CA ARG A 80 0.13 -0.93 1.49
C ARG A 80 -0.16 -0.11 2.75
N ALA A 81 -1.06 -0.58 3.61
CA ALA A 81 -1.33 0.07 4.89
C ALA A 81 -0.12 0.03 5.83
N VAL A 82 0.60 -1.09 5.90
CA VAL A 82 1.88 -1.19 6.64
C VAL A 82 2.87 -0.15 6.12
N THR A 83 3.16 -0.15 4.81
CA THR A 83 4.10 0.82 4.20
C THR A 83 3.68 2.27 4.47
N ALA A 84 2.40 2.59 4.34
CA ALA A 84 1.89 3.94 4.57
C ALA A 84 2.04 4.36 6.04
N TYR A 85 1.83 3.44 6.99
CA TYR A 85 1.97 3.71 8.42
C TYR A 85 3.44 3.82 8.83
N GLU A 86 4.34 3.04 8.21
CA GLU A 86 5.80 3.13 8.43
C GLU A 86 6.35 4.53 8.17
N TRP A 87 5.77 5.28 7.24
CA TRP A 87 6.13 6.67 6.96
C TRP A 87 5.93 7.62 8.14
N PHE A 88 5.19 7.22 9.17
CA PHE A 88 4.96 8.03 10.36
C PHE A 88 5.93 7.71 11.49
N ASP A 89 6.45 6.49 11.50
CA ASP A 89 7.01 5.88 12.68
C ASP A 89 8.47 5.45 12.49
N LEU A 90 8.79 4.74 11.41
CA LEU A 90 10.10 4.12 11.17
C LEU A 90 10.85 4.85 10.05
N ASN A 91 10.26 4.85 8.87
CA ASN A 91 10.92 5.25 7.62
C ASN A 91 10.11 6.36 6.97
N PRO A 92 10.25 7.63 7.40
CA PRO A 92 9.54 8.74 6.79
C PRO A 92 9.79 8.82 5.29
N LEU A 93 8.84 9.44 4.58
CA LEU A 93 8.97 9.67 3.14
C LEU A 93 10.33 10.32 2.83
N PRO A 94 11.02 9.88 1.76
CA PRO A 94 12.28 10.48 1.32
C PRO A 94 12.17 12.01 1.27
N CYS A 95 13.15 12.69 1.83
CA CYS A 95 13.18 14.14 1.90
C CYS A 95 14.59 14.68 1.64
N GLY A 96 14.63 15.94 1.22
CA GLY A 96 15.86 16.59 0.81
C GLY A 96 15.80 18.10 0.94
N GLY A 97 16.92 18.73 0.61
CA GLY A 97 17.04 20.19 0.62
C GLY A 97 17.22 20.79 2.03
N PRO A 98 17.06 22.12 2.15
CA PRO A 98 17.31 22.84 3.39
C PRO A 98 16.28 22.51 4.47
N VAL A 99 16.73 22.56 5.73
CA VAL A 99 15.86 22.40 6.90
C VAL A 99 15.12 23.72 7.16
N VAL A 100 13.80 23.64 7.25
CA VAL A 100 12.91 24.73 7.68
C VAL A 100 12.56 24.50 9.15
N LEU A 101 12.69 25.53 9.98
CA LEU A 101 12.36 25.46 11.40
C LEU A 101 10.96 26.03 11.64
N GLU A 102 10.09 25.19 12.19
CA GLU A 102 8.72 25.49 12.53
C GLU A 102 8.50 25.09 14.00
N ASP A 103 8.14 26.02 14.87
CA ASP A 103 8.00 25.80 16.33
C ASP A 103 9.26 25.16 16.99
N GLY A 104 10.44 25.39 16.42
CA GLY A 104 11.70 24.80 16.90
C GLY A 104 11.96 23.36 16.40
N ILE A 105 11.08 22.82 15.57
CA ILE A 105 11.21 21.50 14.95
C ILE A 105 11.72 21.67 13.51
N GLY A 106 12.71 20.87 13.13
CA GLY A 106 13.29 20.88 11.79
C GLY A 106 12.51 20.01 10.82
N TYR A 107 12.14 20.57 9.68
CA TYR A 107 11.43 19.91 8.60
C TYR A 107 12.19 20.01 7.28
N GLN A 108 12.10 19.00 6.43
CA GLN A 108 12.66 18.99 5.07
C GLN A 108 11.56 18.67 4.07
N ARG A 109 11.71 19.18 2.84
CA ARG A 109 10.71 18.97 1.79
C ARG A 109 10.72 17.51 1.36
N VAL A 110 9.53 16.92 1.20
CA VAL A 110 9.38 15.55 0.68
C VAL A 110 9.81 15.52 -0.79
N GLU A 111 10.57 14.49 -1.16
CA GLU A 111 11.05 14.21 -2.51
C GLU A 111 10.52 12.84 -2.96
N TYR A 112 9.19 12.72 -2.97
CA TYR A 112 8.50 11.50 -3.37
C TYR A 112 7.40 11.80 -4.38
N ALA A 113 7.48 11.16 -5.54
CA ALA A 113 6.55 11.43 -6.64
C ALA A 113 5.11 11.10 -6.24
N GLY A 114 4.20 12.06 -6.45
CA GLY A 114 2.78 11.93 -6.10
C GLY A 114 2.43 12.39 -4.69
N PHE A 115 3.39 12.92 -3.91
CA PHE A 115 3.16 13.56 -2.61
C PHE A 115 3.75 14.96 -2.57
N ASP A 116 3.21 15.86 -3.39
CA ASP A 116 3.65 17.25 -3.45
C ASP A 116 3.03 18.09 -2.31
N THR A 117 1.83 17.72 -1.88
CA THR A 117 1.07 18.43 -0.83
C THR A 117 0.57 17.50 0.27
N LEU A 118 0.20 18.10 1.41
CA LEU A 118 -0.45 17.35 2.50
C LEU A 118 -1.81 16.77 2.09
N ASP A 119 -2.50 17.41 1.14
CA ASP A 119 -3.78 16.90 0.61
C ASP A 119 -3.57 15.64 -0.23
N ASP A 120 -2.47 15.55 -1.00
CA ASP A 120 -2.11 14.34 -1.74
C ASP A 120 -1.87 13.16 -0.79
N LEU A 121 -1.09 13.40 0.28
CA LEU A 121 -0.85 12.39 1.32
C LEU A 121 -2.16 11.98 1.99
N ARG A 122 -3.01 12.94 2.38
CA ARG A 122 -4.32 12.67 2.99
C ARG A 122 -5.22 11.88 2.04
N THR A 123 -5.22 12.21 0.76
CA THR A 123 -5.99 11.52 -0.28
C THR A 123 -5.54 10.07 -0.39
N TYR A 124 -4.24 9.81 -0.44
CA TYR A 124 -3.70 8.45 -0.44
C TYR A 124 -4.07 7.69 0.84
N LEU A 125 -3.89 8.29 2.02
CA LEU A 125 -4.26 7.66 3.29
C LEU A 125 -5.76 7.37 3.37
N SER A 126 -6.62 8.25 2.84
CA SER A 126 -8.06 8.01 2.75
C SER A 126 -8.43 6.80 1.91
N SER A 127 -7.53 6.38 1.01
CA SER A 127 -7.71 5.16 0.22
C SER A 127 -7.51 3.88 1.03
N LEU A 128 -6.80 3.96 2.17
CA LEU A 128 -6.38 2.83 3.00
C LEU A 128 -7.07 2.82 4.38
N PHE A 129 -7.33 4.00 4.94
CA PHE A 129 -7.68 4.18 6.34
C PHE A 129 -8.97 4.97 6.52
N SER A 130 -9.68 4.66 7.61
CA SER A 130 -10.78 5.49 8.09
C SER A 130 -10.29 6.88 8.54
N GLU A 131 -11.20 7.85 8.57
CA GLU A 131 -10.90 9.21 9.03
C GLU A 131 -10.34 9.22 10.47
N ASP A 132 -10.82 8.34 11.36
CA ASP A 132 -10.31 8.21 12.73
C ASP A 132 -8.83 7.80 12.79
N VAL A 133 -8.40 6.87 11.93
CA VAL A 133 -6.98 6.46 11.84
C VAL A 133 -6.16 7.62 11.26
N ILE A 134 -6.64 8.29 10.22
CA ILE A 134 -5.95 9.42 9.59
C ILE A 134 -5.80 10.58 10.57
N SER A 135 -6.84 10.90 11.33
CA SER A 135 -6.82 11.94 12.35
C SER A 135 -5.78 11.65 13.42
N ARG A 136 -5.58 10.38 13.80
CA ARG A 136 -4.50 9.99 14.73
C ARG A 136 -3.13 10.22 14.10
N LEU A 137 -2.90 9.76 12.86
CA LEU A 137 -1.63 9.87 12.15
C LEU A 137 -1.22 11.33 11.86
N LEU A 138 -2.18 12.16 11.48
CA LEU A 138 -2.00 13.57 11.11
C LEU A 138 -2.52 14.52 12.21
N SER A 139 -2.44 14.09 13.48
CA SER A 139 -2.91 14.90 14.61
C SER A 139 -2.18 16.25 14.62
N GLU A 140 -2.92 17.35 14.45
CA GLU A 140 -2.36 18.71 14.54
C GLU A 140 -1.93 19.05 15.97
N ASP A 141 -2.55 18.41 16.96
CA ASP A 141 -2.22 18.55 18.38
C ASP A 141 -0.96 17.76 18.80
N ALA A 142 -0.35 17.00 17.87
CA ALA A 142 0.90 16.30 18.17
C ALA A 142 2.01 17.31 18.50
N GLN A 143 2.76 17.05 19.57
CA GLN A 143 3.88 17.92 19.96
C GLN A 143 4.92 18.07 18.84
N THR A 144 5.13 16.99 18.08
CA THR A 144 6.03 16.94 16.93
C THR A 144 5.34 16.27 15.75
N PRO A 145 4.48 16.98 14.99
CA PRO A 145 3.78 16.40 13.86
C PRO A 145 4.77 15.87 12.82
N ARG A 146 4.57 14.64 12.34
CA ARG A 146 5.48 14.03 11.36
C ARG A 146 5.51 14.80 10.05
N TYR A 147 4.33 15.13 9.54
CA TYR A 147 4.14 15.82 8.28
C TYR A 147 3.49 17.18 8.52
N ARG A 148 3.91 18.19 7.76
CA ARG A 148 3.38 19.55 7.83
C ARG A 148 3.25 20.10 6.41
N ASN A 149 2.25 20.94 6.20
CA ASN A 149 2.18 21.78 5.02
C ASN A 149 2.92 23.08 5.31
N ILE A 150 3.92 23.43 4.50
CA ILE A 150 4.64 24.70 4.60
C ILE A 150 4.63 25.32 3.20
N ASP A 151 4.03 26.51 3.08
CA ASP A 151 3.87 27.25 1.82
C ASP A 151 3.20 26.45 0.68
N GLY A 152 2.31 25.51 1.02
CA GLY A 152 1.59 24.67 0.06
C GLY A 152 2.31 23.38 -0.31
N GLU A 153 3.57 23.19 0.09
CA GLU A 153 4.35 21.97 -0.16
C GLU A 153 4.32 21.03 1.05
N LEU A 154 4.54 19.73 0.80
CA LEU A 154 4.65 18.71 1.84
C LEU A 154 6.05 18.67 2.44
N TYR A 155 6.11 18.81 3.76
CA TYR A 155 7.33 18.70 4.55
C TYR A 155 7.23 17.58 5.57
N VAL A 156 8.37 16.97 5.88
CA VAL A 156 8.49 15.88 6.86
C VAL A 156 9.56 16.20 7.89
N HIS A 157 9.28 15.84 9.14
CA HIS A 157 10.29 15.81 10.19
C HIS A 157 11.14 14.53 10.01
N PRO A 158 12.43 14.64 9.66
CA PRO A 158 13.26 13.48 9.35
C PRO A 158 13.56 12.63 10.59
N GLY A 159 13.88 11.36 10.35
CA GLY A 159 14.18 10.37 11.39
C GLY A 159 12.95 9.60 11.87
N GLY A 160 13.15 8.37 12.32
CA GLY A 160 12.10 7.52 12.89
C GLY A 160 12.65 6.71 14.05
N ARG A 161 11.78 5.97 14.73
CA ARG A 161 12.23 5.00 15.71
C ARG A 161 12.88 3.80 15.01
N GLU A 162 13.69 3.07 15.75
CA GLU A 162 14.12 1.74 15.32
C GLU A 162 12.98 0.73 15.47
N ALA A 163 12.98 -0.30 14.62
CA ALA A 163 12.09 -1.45 14.80
C ALA A 163 12.44 -2.18 16.11
N ASP A 164 11.45 -2.80 16.73
CA ASP A 164 11.62 -3.56 17.96
C ASP A 164 12.51 -4.77 17.71
N PRO A 165 13.71 -4.84 18.33
CA PRO A 165 14.63 -5.95 18.12
C PRO A 165 14.12 -7.28 18.71
N GLU A 166 13.11 -7.25 19.57
CA GLU A 166 12.48 -8.46 20.12
C GLU A 166 11.47 -9.07 19.14
N LYS A 167 11.14 -8.39 18.04
CA LYS A 167 10.17 -8.86 17.04
C LYS A 167 10.88 -9.29 15.77
N SER A 168 10.61 -10.51 15.29
CA SER A 168 11.27 -11.03 14.08
C SER A 168 10.36 -11.05 12.87
N SER A 169 9.44 -12.00 12.84
CA SER A 169 8.62 -12.34 11.69
C SER A 169 7.16 -12.05 12.00
N ALA A 170 6.47 -11.43 11.06
CA ALA A 170 5.02 -11.28 11.12
C ALA A 170 4.38 -12.11 10.00
N SER A 171 3.26 -12.75 10.30
CA SER A 171 2.40 -13.43 9.33
C SER A 171 0.97 -12.90 9.45
N ALA A 172 0.28 -12.74 8.33
CA ALA A 172 -1.07 -12.22 8.27
C ALA A 172 -2.01 -13.27 7.66
N ALA A 173 -3.22 -13.39 8.20
CA ALA A 173 -4.28 -14.24 7.70
C ALA A 173 -5.60 -13.46 7.65
N VAL A 174 -6.41 -13.70 6.61
CA VAL A 174 -7.69 -13.03 6.41
C VAL A 174 -8.83 -13.87 6.96
N GLU A 175 -9.71 -13.24 7.73
CA GLU A 175 -10.95 -13.84 8.21
C GLU A 175 -12.14 -13.00 7.73
N GLN A 176 -13.03 -13.61 6.94
CA GLN A 176 -14.30 -12.98 6.55
C GLN A 176 -15.32 -13.12 7.69
N LYS A 177 -16.03 -12.02 8.00
CA LYS A 177 -17.06 -11.96 9.02
C LYS A 177 -18.45 -12.12 8.43
N GLU A 178 -19.42 -12.47 9.26
CA GLU A 178 -20.82 -12.66 8.86
C GLU A 178 -21.46 -11.39 8.28
N ASP A 179 -20.98 -10.20 8.68
CA ASP A 179 -21.43 -8.90 8.16
C ASP A 179 -20.79 -8.51 6.82
N GLY A 180 -20.00 -9.41 6.21
CA GLY A 180 -19.26 -9.19 4.97
C GLY A 180 -17.96 -8.42 5.15
N SER A 181 -17.64 -7.91 6.35
CA SER A 181 -16.35 -7.28 6.62
C SER A 181 -15.23 -8.30 6.76
N TYR A 182 -13.98 -7.83 6.74
CA TYR A 182 -12.81 -8.67 6.93
C TYR A 182 -12.06 -8.28 8.20
N LEU A 183 -11.37 -9.25 8.79
CA LEU A 183 -10.45 -9.06 9.88
C LEU A 183 -9.09 -9.64 9.48
N ILE A 184 -8.05 -8.82 9.52
CA ILE A 184 -6.69 -9.26 9.23
C ILE A 184 -6.06 -9.62 10.57
N ASN A 185 -5.84 -10.92 10.79
CA ASN A 185 -5.20 -11.44 12.00
C ASN A 185 -3.70 -11.54 11.75
N VAL A 186 -2.91 -10.79 12.52
CA VAL A 186 -1.45 -10.73 12.37
C VAL A 186 -0.81 -11.38 13.57
N THR A 187 0.07 -12.35 13.35
CA THR A 187 0.86 -13.01 14.39
C THR A 187 2.31 -12.61 14.23
N VAL A 188 2.91 -12.05 15.28
CA VAL A 188 4.31 -11.66 15.33
C VAL A 188 5.07 -12.58 16.27
N ASP A 189 6.16 -13.14 15.78
CA ASP A 189 7.08 -13.93 16.59
C ASP A 189 7.93 -13.02 17.48
N LEU A 190 7.97 -13.36 18.77
CA LEU A 190 8.83 -12.71 19.75
C LEU A 190 10.09 -13.55 19.97
N LEU A 191 11.25 -12.91 19.84
CA LEU A 191 12.54 -13.52 20.10
C LEU A 191 12.84 -13.56 21.60
N GLY A 192 13.48 -14.65 22.04
CA GLY A 192 14.06 -14.72 23.38
C GLY A 192 15.33 -13.87 23.50
N ASN A 193 15.89 -13.82 24.71
CA ASN A 193 17.09 -13.02 25.04
C ASN A 193 18.29 -13.24 24.10
N GLU A 194 18.39 -14.43 23.49
CA GLU A 194 19.47 -14.79 22.55
C GLU A 194 19.20 -14.34 21.09
N GLN A 195 18.08 -13.65 20.83
CA GLN A 195 17.67 -13.07 19.53
C GLN A 195 17.66 -14.05 18.34
N THR A 196 17.63 -15.34 18.62
CA THR A 196 17.77 -16.41 17.61
C THR A 196 16.67 -17.47 17.69
N THR A 197 15.90 -17.49 18.76
CA THR A 197 14.82 -18.45 18.98
C THR A 197 13.53 -17.73 19.32
N VAL A 198 12.42 -18.20 18.75
CA VAL A 198 11.09 -17.70 19.07
C VAL A 198 10.70 -18.18 20.47
N ALA A 199 10.47 -17.24 21.38
CA ALA A 199 10.09 -17.47 22.77
C ALA A 199 8.61 -17.20 23.05
N GLY A 200 7.91 -16.51 22.13
CA GLY A 200 6.49 -16.20 22.26
C GLY A 200 5.89 -15.66 20.97
N VAL A 201 4.61 -15.32 21.01
CA VAL A 201 3.91 -14.68 19.90
C VAL A 201 3.00 -13.56 20.40
N GLU A 202 2.85 -12.51 19.60
CA GLU A 202 1.83 -11.46 19.77
C GLU A 202 0.81 -11.53 18.64
N CYS A 203 -0.47 -11.33 18.97
CA CYS A 203 -1.55 -11.36 18.00
C CYS A 203 -2.26 -10.01 17.92
N TYR A 204 -2.41 -9.50 16.70
CA TYR A 204 -3.12 -8.27 16.37
C TYR A 204 -4.27 -8.58 15.42
N ALA A 205 -5.29 -7.73 15.43
CA ALA A 205 -6.46 -7.91 14.58
C ALA A 205 -6.92 -6.56 14.04
N PHE A 206 -6.81 -6.37 12.73
CA PHE A 206 -7.10 -5.11 12.06
C PHE A 206 -8.41 -5.21 11.27
N PRO A 207 -9.48 -4.49 11.67
CA PRO A 207 -10.75 -4.54 10.96
C PRO A 207 -10.67 -3.80 9.62
N TYR A 208 -11.13 -4.45 8.55
CA TYR A 208 -11.16 -3.92 7.20
C TYR A 208 -12.61 -3.94 6.68
N ARG A 209 -13.16 -2.75 6.44
CA ARG A 209 -14.61 -2.53 6.25
C ARG A 209 -14.87 -1.60 5.08
N GLU A 210 -16.00 -1.80 4.40
CA GLU A 210 -16.50 -0.82 3.43
C GLU A 210 -17.13 0.36 4.17
N VAL A 211 -16.56 1.55 4.00
CA VAL A 211 -17.05 2.82 4.53
C VAL A 211 -17.19 3.79 3.37
N ASN A 212 -18.39 4.36 3.18
CA ASN A 212 -18.69 5.30 2.09
C ASN A 212 -18.31 4.77 0.68
N GLY A 213 -18.51 3.48 0.43
CA GLY A 213 -18.21 2.85 -0.87
C GLY A 213 -16.73 2.51 -1.09
N ARG A 214 -15.90 2.53 -0.04
CA ARG A 214 -14.48 2.21 -0.09
C ARG A 214 -14.08 1.28 1.05
N TRP A 215 -13.29 0.27 0.73
CA TRP A 215 -12.69 -0.61 1.73
C TRP A 215 -11.51 0.07 2.42
N VAL A 216 -11.57 0.18 3.75
CA VAL A 216 -10.54 0.84 4.58
C VAL A 216 -10.33 0.11 5.90
N PHE A 217 -9.14 0.27 6.49
CA PHE A 217 -8.85 -0.15 7.85
C PHE A 217 -9.44 0.86 8.84
N THR A 218 -10.30 0.39 9.74
CA THR A 218 -10.94 1.25 10.76
C THR A 218 -10.15 1.32 12.05
N ASP A 219 -9.21 0.40 12.26
CA ASP A 219 -8.20 0.47 13.30
C ASP A 219 -6.92 -0.19 12.80
N PHE A 220 -5.77 0.42 13.10
CA PHE A 220 -4.48 0.00 12.57
C PHE A 220 -3.34 0.53 13.43
N GLN A 221 -2.26 -0.25 13.54
CA GLN A 221 -0.98 0.16 14.10
C GLN A 221 0.12 -0.73 13.51
N LEU A 222 1.36 -0.26 13.53
CA LEU A 222 2.50 -1.12 13.21
C LEU A 222 2.70 -2.18 14.28
N VAL A 223 3.16 -3.34 13.85
CA VAL A 223 3.41 -4.49 14.70
C VAL A 223 4.90 -4.77 14.92
N TYR A 224 5.78 -3.95 14.32
CA TYR A 224 7.24 -3.99 14.43
C TYR A 224 7.80 -2.88 15.32
#